data_AF-A0AAV5SZX6-F1
#
_entry.id   AF-A0AAV5SZX6-F1
#
_cell.length_a   1.000
_cell.length_b   1.000
_cell.length_c   1.000
_cell.angle_alpha   90.00
_cell.angle_beta   90.00
_cell.angle_gamma   90.00
#
_symmetry.space_group_name_H-M   'P 1'
#
loop_
_entity.id
_entity.type
_entity.pdbx_description
1 polymer ?
#
loop_
_entity_poly.entity_id
_entity_poly.type
_entity_poly.pdbx_seq_one_letter_code
_entity_poly.pdbx_strand_id
1 'polypeptide(L)'
;MEEYQASVIMSIIPCTYQHMNESTKVLIPGLFEFCRVIFPEFQLLSISDKWLLIRNYEKTFHTIDGAMRMLRRFGKGSAKFFATYTTYLSVDLADHFFSDYPDKSHASQAAK
;
A
#
# COMPACT_ATOMS: atom_id res chain seq x y z
N MET A 1 -14.64 31.26 17.32
CA MET A 1 -15.49 30.61 16.29
C MET A 1 -14.97 31.16 14.97
N GLU A 2 -13.82 30.66 14.52
CA GLU A 2 -13.60 29.71 13.41
C GLU A 2 -12.05 29.63 13.35
N GLU A 3 -11.29 28.52 13.31
CA GLU A 3 -11.54 27.12 12.99
C GLU A 3 -10.73 26.26 13.97
N TYR A 4 -11.40 25.78 15.01
CA TYR A 4 -10.96 24.65 15.82
C TYR A 4 -11.30 23.36 15.04
N GLN A 5 -10.69 23.19 13.86
CA GLN A 5 -10.84 22.02 12.97
C GLN A 5 -9.53 21.72 12.20
N ALA A 6 -8.37 22.05 12.75
CA ALA A 6 -7.15 21.34 12.38
C ALA A 6 -7.20 19.95 13.02
N SER A 7 -8.10 19.09 12.53
CA SER A 7 -8.07 17.65 12.81
C SER A 7 -6.63 17.21 12.66
N VAL A 8 -6.08 16.46 13.61
CA VAL A 8 -4.72 15.92 13.54
C VAL A 8 -4.50 15.30 12.16
N ILE A 9 -3.91 16.05 11.23
CA ILE A 9 -3.60 15.55 9.90
C ILE A 9 -2.41 14.65 10.12
N MET A 10 -2.67 13.36 10.29
CA MET A 10 -1.63 12.34 10.43
C MET A 10 -0.62 12.55 9.30
N SER A 11 0.63 12.85 9.67
CA SER A 11 1.68 13.15 8.69
C SER A 11 2.02 11.88 7.94
N ILE A 12 1.79 11.89 6.63
CA ILE A 12 2.11 10.76 5.76
C ILE A 12 3.61 10.84 5.45
N ILE A 13 4.35 9.81 5.83
CA ILE A 13 5.80 9.78 5.72
C ILE A 13 6.24 9.02 4.46
N PRO A 14 7.46 9.25 3.95
CA PRO A 14 8.03 8.43 2.90
C PRO A 14 8.05 6.95 3.28
N CYS A 15 7.72 6.09 2.32
CA CYS A 15 7.70 4.64 2.49
C CYS A 15 9.12 4.08 2.36
N THR A 16 9.39 3.01 3.12
CA THR A 16 10.59 2.19 2.99
C THR A 16 10.21 0.77 2.58
N TYR A 17 11.17 -0.05 2.19
CA TYR A 17 10.92 -1.43 1.83
C TYR A 17 10.30 -2.22 3.00
N GLN A 18 10.80 -2.05 4.23
CA GLN A 18 10.21 -2.76 5.38
C GLN A 18 8.78 -2.29 5.66
N HIS A 19 8.48 -0.99 5.52
CA HIS A 19 7.10 -0.51 5.67
C HIS A 19 6.14 -1.23 4.72
N MET A 20 6.51 -1.34 3.44
CA MET A 20 5.68 -2.02 2.44
C MET A 20 5.59 -3.52 2.75
N ASN A 21 6.70 -4.17 3.05
CA ASN A 21 6.75 -5.60 3.37
C ASN A 21 5.85 -5.96 4.57
N GLU A 22 5.96 -5.21 5.67
CA GLU A 22 5.11 -5.43 6.86
C GLU A 22 3.64 -5.09 6.57
N SER A 23 3.38 -4.03 5.81
CA SER A 23 2.01 -3.67 5.43
C SER A 23 1.35 -4.72 4.54
N THR A 24 2.10 -5.35 3.63
CA THR A 24 1.58 -6.45 2.79
C THR A 24 1.19 -7.66 3.63
N LYS A 25 1.95 -7.99 4.67
CA LYS A 25 1.60 -9.07 5.62
C LYS A 25 0.29 -8.81 6.35
N VAL A 26 -0.09 -7.55 6.54
CA VAL A 26 -1.39 -7.16 7.11
C VAL A 26 -2.49 -7.13 6.04
N LEU A 27 -2.18 -6.62 4.85
CA LEU A 27 -3.13 -6.49 3.74
C LEU A 27 -3.67 -7.86 3.30
N ILE A 28 -2.80 -8.87 3.13
CA ILE A 28 -3.19 -10.18 2.61
C ILE A 28 -4.28 -10.83 3.50
N PRO A 29 -4.09 -11.03 4.81
CA PRO A 29 -5.16 -11.52 5.69
C PRO A 29 -6.42 -10.66 5.66
N GLY A 30 -6.26 -9.34 5.58
CA GLY A 30 -7.39 -8.41 5.43
C GLY A 30 -8.22 -8.66 4.16
N LEU A 31 -7.57 -8.96 3.04
CA LEU A 31 -8.25 -9.31 1.79
C LEU A 31 -8.98 -10.65 1.89
N PHE A 32 -8.38 -11.65 2.57
CA PHE A 32 -9.07 -12.91 2.84
C PHE A 32 -10.36 -12.69 3.63
N GLU A 33 -10.30 -11.88 4.69
CA GLU A 33 -11.46 -11.59 5.53
C GLU A 33 -12.50 -10.74 4.80
N PHE A 34 -12.06 -9.72 4.06
CA PHE A 34 -12.93 -8.93 3.20
C PHE A 34 -13.68 -9.81 2.20
N CYS A 35 -12.98 -10.66 1.46
CA CYS A 35 -13.62 -11.54 0.48
C CYS A 35 -14.59 -12.52 1.13
N ARG A 36 -14.25 -13.05 2.31
CA ARG A 36 -15.11 -13.96 3.09
C ARG A 36 -16.44 -13.31 3.49
N VAL A 37 -16.43 -12.03 3.84
CA VAL A 37 -17.62 -11.27 4.26
C VAL A 37 -18.45 -10.80 3.08
N ILE A 38 -17.81 -10.33 2.01
CA ILE A 38 -18.50 -9.69 0.88
C ILE A 38 -18.99 -10.70 -0.17
N PHE A 39 -18.28 -11.81 -0.37
CA PHE A 39 -18.58 -12.80 -1.40
C PHE A 39 -18.85 -14.16 -0.75
N PRO A 40 -20.12 -14.53 -0.48
CA PRO A 40 -20.45 -15.81 0.14
C PRO A 40 -19.84 -17.02 -0.57
N GLU A 41 -19.78 -16.98 -1.91
CA GLU A 41 -19.18 -18.00 -2.76
C GLU A 41 -17.67 -18.18 -2.54
N PHE A 42 -16.97 -17.13 -2.07
CA PHE A 42 -15.56 -17.23 -1.72
C PHE A 42 -15.33 -18.25 -0.62
N GLN A 43 -16.29 -18.44 0.30
CA GLN A 43 -16.19 -19.42 1.37
C GLN A 43 -16.15 -20.86 0.86
N LEU A 44 -16.83 -21.14 -0.27
CA LEU A 44 -16.94 -22.44 -0.91
C LEU A 44 -15.64 -22.89 -1.60
N LEU A 45 -14.74 -21.95 -1.88
CA LEU A 45 -13.47 -22.23 -2.56
C LEU A 45 -12.51 -23.02 -1.67
N SER A 46 -11.67 -23.85 -2.31
CA SER A 46 -10.53 -24.47 -1.65
C SER A 46 -9.54 -23.40 -1.18
N ILE A 47 -8.70 -23.73 -0.20
CA ILE A 47 -7.67 -22.79 0.28
C ILE A 47 -6.70 -22.38 -0.84
N SER A 48 -6.38 -23.30 -1.74
CA SER A 48 -5.50 -23.05 -2.90
C SER A 48 -6.13 -22.06 -3.88
N ASP A 49 -7.42 -22.19 -4.15
CA ASP A 49 -8.13 -21.27 -5.06
C ASP A 49 -8.31 -19.88 -4.44
N LYS A 50 -8.57 -19.81 -3.12
CA LYS A 50 -8.58 -18.54 -2.39
C LYS A 50 -7.23 -17.83 -2.52
N TRP A 51 -6.13 -18.56 -2.29
CA TRP A 51 -4.79 -18.02 -2.49
C TRP A 51 -4.55 -17.56 -3.92
N LEU A 52 -4.96 -18.34 -4.92
CA LEU A 52 -4.82 -18.02 -6.33
C LEU A 52 -5.53 -16.69 -6.67
N LEU A 53 -6.73 -16.47 -6.15
CA LEU A 53 -7.43 -15.20 -6.32
C LEU A 53 -6.69 -14.05 -5.64
N ILE A 54 -6.35 -14.20 -4.35
CA ILE A 54 -5.70 -13.11 -3.61
C ILE A 54 -4.38 -12.71 -4.26
N ARG A 55 -3.50 -13.65 -4.63
CA ARG A 55 -2.19 -13.36 -5.25
C ARG A 55 -2.24 -12.79 -6.68
N ASN A 56 -3.39 -12.87 -7.34
CA ASN A 56 -3.56 -12.36 -8.70
C ASN A 56 -4.18 -10.97 -8.70
N TYR A 57 -4.88 -10.58 -7.62
CA TYR A 57 -5.66 -9.35 -7.55
C TYR A 57 -5.21 -8.39 -6.44
N GLU A 58 -4.34 -8.80 -5.51
CA GLU A 58 -3.77 -7.95 -4.46
C GLU A 58 -3.09 -6.70 -5.01
N LYS A 59 -2.29 -6.82 -6.08
CA LYS A 59 -1.61 -5.66 -6.68
C LYS A 59 -2.59 -4.70 -7.33
N THR A 60 -3.58 -5.24 -8.03
CA THR A 60 -4.64 -4.44 -8.67
C THR A 60 -5.45 -3.70 -7.62
N PHE A 61 -5.88 -4.41 -6.56
CA PHE A 61 -6.58 -3.82 -5.43
C PHE A 61 -5.73 -2.70 -4.78
N HIS A 62 -4.47 -3.00 -4.47
CA HIS A 62 -3.56 -2.05 -3.84
C HIS A 62 -3.34 -0.79 -4.70
N THR A 63 -3.20 -0.96 -6.02
CA THR A 63 -3.02 0.15 -6.96
C THR A 63 -4.26 1.03 -7.03
N ILE A 64 -5.46 0.43 -7.11
CA ILE A 64 -6.73 1.17 -7.15
C ILE A 64 -6.97 1.91 -5.83
N ASP A 65 -6.83 1.22 -4.69
CA ASP A 65 -7.00 1.82 -3.36
C ASP A 65 -5.99 2.97 -3.14
N GLY A 66 -4.72 2.74 -3.47
CA GLY A 66 -3.66 3.74 -3.37
C GLY A 66 -3.90 4.97 -4.26
N ALA A 67 -4.35 4.77 -5.51
CA ALA A 67 -4.69 5.85 -6.42
C ALA A 67 -5.89 6.67 -5.93
N MET A 68 -6.93 6.01 -5.41
CA MET A 68 -8.11 6.67 -4.85
C MET A 68 -7.76 7.51 -3.61
N ARG A 69 -6.94 6.98 -2.71
CA ARG A 69 -6.46 7.70 -1.53
C ARG A 69 -5.57 8.88 -1.90
N MET A 70 -4.67 8.68 -2.87
CA MET A 70 -3.82 9.72 -3.40
C MET A 70 -4.67 10.87 -3.93
N LEU A 71 -5.65 10.58 -4.79
CA LEU A 71 -6.52 11.60 -5.38
C LEU A 71 -7.27 12.38 -4.30
N ARG A 72 -7.80 11.68 -3.29
CA ARG A 72 -8.51 12.31 -2.15
C ARG A 72 -7.61 13.17 -1.27
N ARG A 73 -6.34 12.76 -1.07
CA ARG A 73 -5.43 13.40 -0.11
C ARG A 73 -4.58 14.53 -0.71
N PHE A 74 -4.11 14.34 -1.94
CA PHE A 74 -3.15 15.21 -2.62
C PHE A 74 -3.71 15.89 -3.86
N GLY A 75 -4.91 15.51 -4.31
CA GLY A 75 -5.53 16.06 -5.52
C GLY A 75 -4.97 15.47 -6.82
N LYS A 76 -5.51 15.94 -7.93
CA LYS A 76 -5.12 15.48 -9.28
C LYS A 76 -3.69 15.95 -9.61
N GLY A 77 -2.91 15.08 -10.26
CA GLY A 77 -1.56 15.42 -10.73
C GLY A 77 -0.45 15.25 -9.69
N SER A 78 -0.74 14.71 -8.50
CA SER A 78 0.31 14.35 -7.56
C SER A 78 1.14 13.19 -8.10
N ALA A 79 2.46 13.32 -8.03
CA ALA A 79 3.42 12.24 -8.33
C ALA A 79 3.65 11.29 -7.14
N LYS A 80 2.82 11.40 -6.08
CA LYS A 80 2.89 10.54 -4.90
C LYS A 80 1.94 9.36 -5.05
N PHE A 81 2.28 8.22 -4.49
CA PHE A 81 1.40 7.05 -4.43
C PHE A 81 1.35 6.52 -2.99
N PHE A 82 0.18 6.11 -2.50
CA PHE A 82 0.08 5.48 -1.17
C PHE A 82 0.58 4.04 -1.23
N ALA A 83 1.81 3.82 -0.77
CA ALA A 83 2.39 2.49 -0.67
C ALA A 83 1.89 1.68 0.53
N THR A 84 1.47 2.36 1.58
CA THR A 84 0.79 1.74 2.72
C THR A 84 -0.33 2.66 3.18
N TYR A 85 -1.06 2.32 4.24
CA TYR A 85 -2.12 3.18 4.77
C TYR A 85 -1.58 4.54 5.27
N THR A 86 -0.33 4.57 5.74
CA THR A 86 0.29 5.71 6.44
C THR A 86 1.55 6.24 5.76
N THR A 87 1.98 5.64 4.65
CA THR A 87 3.20 6.03 3.94
C THR A 87 2.97 6.22 2.44
N TYR A 88 3.86 6.99 1.81
CA TYR A 88 3.80 7.27 0.37
C TYR A 88 5.13 6.98 -0.34
N LEU A 89 5.03 6.64 -1.63
CA LEU A 89 6.13 6.61 -2.58
C LEU A 89 6.12 7.86 -3.45
N SER A 90 7.30 8.30 -3.86
CA SER A 90 7.52 9.34 -4.84
C SER A 90 8.84 9.04 -5.55
N VAL A 91 8.93 9.37 -6.85
CA VAL A 91 10.16 9.19 -7.63
C VAL A 91 11.33 9.94 -7.00
N ASP A 92 11.08 11.12 -6.43
CA ASP A 92 12.10 11.94 -5.76
C ASP A 92 12.69 11.29 -4.50
N LEU A 93 12.07 10.22 -3.99
CA LEU A 93 12.45 9.52 -2.77
C LEU A 93 12.73 8.03 -3.00
N ALA A 94 13.07 7.64 -4.24
CA ALA A 94 13.38 6.26 -4.58
C ALA A 94 14.52 5.68 -3.71
N ASP A 95 15.58 6.44 -3.48
CA ASP A 95 16.70 6.00 -2.61
C ASP A 95 16.26 5.75 -1.16
N HIS A 96 15.32 6.55 -0.66
CA HIS A 96 14.78 6.36 0.68
C HIS A 96 14.03 5.04 0.80
N PHE A 97 13.32 4.62 -0.26
CA PHE A 97 12.60 3.35 -0.25
C PHE A 97 13.54 2.16 0.00
N PHE A 98 14.73 2.17 -0.61
CA PHE A 98 15.70 1.09 -0.47
C PHE A 98 16.63 1.21 0.75
N SER A 99 16.45 2.25 1.58
CA SER A 99 17.35 2.54 2.72
C SER A 99 17.42 1.43 3.77
N ASP A 100 16.35 0.63 3.91
CA ASP A 100 16.22 -0.49 4.84
C ASP A 100 16.07 -1.86 4.13
N TYR A 101 16.44 -1.91 2.85
CA TYR A 101 16.46 -3.16 2.10
C TYR A 101 17.57 -4.09 2.63
N PRO A 102 17.27 -5.38 2.92
CA PRO A 102 18.23 -6.28 3.59
C PRO A 102 19.50 -6.54 2.79
N ASP A 103 19.40 -6.57 1.46
CA ASP A 103 20.54 -6.84 0.57
C ASP A 103 21.06 -5.55 -0.07
N LYS A 104 22.16 -5.04 0.48
CA LYS A 104 22.78 -3.80 -0.02
C LYS A 104 23.62 -3.98 -1.28
N SER A 105 23.78 -5.22 -1.78
CA SER A 105 24.59 -5.49 -2.97
C SER A 105 24.04 -4.83 -4.25
N HIS A 106 22.73 -4.57 -4.29
CA HIS A 106 22.04 -3.97 -5.43
C HIS A 106 21.73 -2.47 -5.26
N ALA A 107 22.11 -1.84 -4.15
CA ALA A 107 21.77 -0.43 -3.86
C ALA A 107 22.28 0.53 -4.96
N SER A 108 23.43 0.24 -5.57
CA SER A 108 23.99 1.06 -6.66
C SER A 108 23.28 0.90 -8.01
N GLN A 109 22.42 -0.10 -8.19
CA GLN A 109 21.67 -0.34 -9.43
C GLN A 109 20.29 0.34 -9.41
N ALA A 110 19.73 0.62 -8.24
CA ALA A 110 18.43 1.27 -8.10
C ALA A 110 18.44 2.78 -8.40
N ALA A 111 19.63 3.41 -8.39
CA ALA A 111 19.83 4.83 -8.64
C ALA A 111 20.09 5.20 -10.13
N LYS A 112 19.86 4.27 -11.07
CA LYS A 112 20.00 4.47 -12.52
C LYS A 112 18.65 4.42 -13.22
#